data_AF-A0A371EZ84-F1
#
_entry.id   AF-A0A371EZ84-F1
#
_cell.length_a   1.000
_cell.length_b   1.000
_cell.length_c   1.000
_cell.angle_alpha   90.00
_cell.angle_beta   90.00
_cell.angle_gamma   90.00
#
_symmetry.space_group_name_H-M   'P 1'
#
loop_
_entity.id
_entity.type
_entity.pdbx_description
1 polymer ?
#
loop_
_entity_poly.entity_id
_entity_poly.type
_entity_poly.pdbx_seq_one_letter_code
_entity_poly.pdbx_strand_id
1 'polypeptide(L)'
;MEETLSNGPKLCAPHLKGKGCLSHPLKKGPDTKNLKYNTWDKEDSMIMSWLWDFMDRTISDTCMTFGTSLAHAYSKAHDVAQVYKIKVEIAATKQGTKSGTEYETLLQNLWQELDHYGVF
;
A
#
# COMPACT_ATOMS: atom_id res chain seq x y z
N MET A 1 -39.95 -8.66 9.57
CA MET A 1 -38.67 -8.16 10.10
C MET A 1 -37.75 -9.39 10.13
N GLU A 2 -37.47 -9.95 8.96
CA GLU A 2 -36.39 -9.56 8.03
C GLU A 2 -35.03 -9.73 8.71
N GLU A 3 -34.34 -10.85 8.43
CA GLU A 3 -33.02 -10.73 7.80
C GLU A 3 -32.69 -12.03 7.05
N THR A 4 -32.54 -11.85 5.74
CA THR A 4 -32.37 -12.89 4.73
C THR A 4 -31.00 -13.55 4.79
N LEU A 5 -31.02 -14.88 4.70
CA LEU A 5 -29.88 -15.74 4.41
C LEU A 5 -29.13 -15.25 3.16
N SER A 6 -28.02 -14.53 3.37
CA SER A 6 -27.06 -14.22 2.31
C SER A 6 -26.27 -15.49 1.97
N ASN A 7 -26.84 -16.28 1.06
CA ASN A 7 -26.17 -17.38 0.38
C ASN A 7 -25.16 -16.81 -0.63
N GLY A 8 -24.00 -16.38 -0.15
CA GLY A 8 -22.82 -16.16 -0.99
C GLY A 8 -22.17 -17.49 -1.39
N PRO A 9 -21.54 -17.59 -2.58
CA PRO A 9 -20.89 -18.82 -3.01
C PRO A 9 -19.75 -19.16 -2.05
N LYS A 10 -19.91 -20.26 -1.28
CA LYS A 10 -18.80 -20.91 -0.61
C LYS A 10 -17.84 -21.40 -1.70
N LEU A 11 -16.66 -20.79 -1.77
CA LEU A 11 -15.53 -21.27 -2.58
C LEU A 11 -15.04 -22.60 -1.98
N CYS A 12 -15.82 -23.65 -2.17
CA CYS A 12 -15.40 -25.02 -1.92
C CYS A 12 -14.55 -25.44 -3.12
N ALA A 13 -13.24 -25.21 -3.04
CA ALA A 13 -12.31 -25.86 -3.95
C ALA A 13 -12.41 -27.38 -3.71
N PRO A 14 -12.81 -28.20 -4.71
CA PRO A 14 -13.02 -29.65 -4.54
C PRO A 14 -11.74 -30.42 -4.17
N HIS A 15 -10.58 -29.77 -4.19
CA HIS A 15 -9.29 -30.35 -3.82
C HIS A 15 -8.96 -30.29 -2.32
N LEU A 16 -9.70 -29.51 -1.51
CA LEU A 16 -9.54 -29.49 -0.04
C LEU A 16 -10.40 -30.57 0.62
N LYS A 17 -10.28 -31.82 0.16
CA LYS A 17 -10.97 -32.96 0.76
C LYS A 17 -10.23 -33.37 2.05
N GLY A 18 -10.43 -32.62 3.13
CA GLY A 18 -10.00 -33.08 4.45
C GLY A 18 -9.84 -32.05 5.57
N LYS A 19 -9.90 -30.74 5.32
CA LYS A 19 -9.73 -29.75 6.39
C LYS A 19 -10.79 -28.66 6.26
N GLY A 20 -11.55 -28.49 7.35
CA GLY A 20 -12.77 -27.69 7.40
C GLY A 20 -12.64 -26.29 6.82
N CYS A 21 -13.72 -25.79 6.23
CA CYS A 21 -13.78 -24.47 5.62
C CYS A 21 -13.39 -23.38 6.64
N LEU A 22 -12.24 -22.74 6.42
CA LEU A 22 -11.81 -21.59 7.21
C LEU A 22 -12.71 -20.39 6.83
N SER A 23 -13.53 -19.93 7.76
CA SER A 23 -14.44 -18.79 7.59
C SER A 23 -13.74 -17.42 7.74
N HIS A 24 -12.40 -17.41 7.79
CA HIS A 24 -11.61 -16.27 8.25
C HIS A 24 -11.09 -15.29 7.17
N PRO A 25 -10.84 -15.62 5.89
CA PRO A 25 -9.95 -14.78 5.07
C PRO A 25 -10.51 -13.41 4.66
N LEU A 26 -11.77 -13.08 4.98
CA LEU A 26 -12.41 -11.82 4.60
C LEU A 26 -12.70 -10.87 5.78
N LYS A 27 -12.33 -11.22 7.02
CA LYS A 27 -12.51 -10.33 8.18
C LYS A 27 -11.26 -9.46 8.37
N LYS A 28 -11.46 -8.15 8.56
CA LYS A 28 -10.41 -7.19 8.93
C LYS A 28 -9.59 -7.75 10.10
N GLY A 29 -8.27 -7.85 9.92
CA GLY A 29 -7.37 -8.45 10.91
C GLY A 29 -7.49 -7.77 12.29
N PRO A 30 -7.30 -8.54 13.39
CA PRO A 30 -7.30 -7.99 14.74
C PRO A 30 -6.14 -7.00 14.94
N ASP A 31 -6.28 -6.07 15.88
CA ASP A 31 -5.20 -5.15 16.27
C ASP A 31 -3.94 -5.95 16.68
N THR A 32 -2.77 -5.47 16.31
CA THR A 32 -1.47 -6.12 16.56
C THR A 32 -1.17 -6.30 18.04
N LYS A 33 -1.83 -5.51 18.91
CA LYS A 33 -1.75 -5.64 20.38
C LYS A 33 -2.63 -6.76 20.95
N ASN A 34 -3.46 -7.40 20.13
CA ASN A 34 -4.39 -8.43 20.57
C ASN A 34 -3.68 -9.79 20.70
N LEU A 35 -3.90 -10.50 21.80
CA LEU A 35 -3.35 -11.85 22.03
C LEU A 35 -3.75 -12.86 20.92
N LYS A 36 -4.86 -12.59 20.21
CA LYS A 36 -5.35 -13.41 19.08
C LYS A 36 -4.65 -13.11 17.74
N TYR A 37 -3.82 -12.08 17.67
CA TYR A 37 -3.08 -11.70 16.45
C TYR A 37 -2.17 -12.84 15.97
N ASN A 38 -1.43 -13.48 16.88
CA ASN A 38 -0.53 -14.57 16.50
C ASN A 38 -1.27 -15.78 15.90
N THR A 39 -2.46 -16.09 16.40
CA THR A 39 -3.29 -17.15 15.81
C THR A 39 -3.80 -16.74 14.43
N TRP A 40 -4.24 -15.49 14.29
CA TRP A 40 -4.68 -14.92 13.03
C TRP A 40 -3.59 -14.91 11.97
N ASP A 41 -2.42 -14.39 12.30
CA ASP A 41 -1.24 -14.26 11.43
C ASP A 41 -0.76 -15.63 10.94
N LYS A 42 -0.82 -16.65 11.81
CA LYS A 42 -0.50 -18.04 11.44
C LYS A 42 -1.50 -18.64 10.45
N GLU A 43 -2.79 -18.43 10.66
CA GLU A 43 -3.83 -18.90 9.74
C GLU A 43 -3.76 -18.17 8.39
N ASP A 44 -3.55 -16.85 8.42
CA ASP A 44 -3.38 -16.01 7.24
C ASP A 44 -2.14 -16.43 6.42
N SER A 45 -1.00 -16.62 7.09
CA SER A 45 0.23 -17.11 6.46
C SER A 45 0.05 -18.49 5.83
N MET A 46 -0.74 -19.37 6.45
CA MET A 46 -1.03 -20.70 5.89
C MET A 46 -1.88 -20.61 4.62
N ILE A 47 -2.91 -19.75 4.62
CA ILE A 47 -3.75 -19.50 3.46
C ILE A 47 -2.94 -18.86 2.33
N MET A 48 -2.07 -17.90 2.65
CA MET A 48 -1.17 -17.26 1.69
C MET A 48 -0.18 -18.26 1.08
N SER A 49 0.35 -19.20 1.87
CA SER A 49 1.20 -20.28 1.36
C SER A 49 0.44 -21.19 0.40
N TRP A 50 -0.80 -21.56 0.70
CA TRP A 50 -1.61 -22.38 -0.21
C TRP A 50 -2.02 -21.64 -1.47
N LEU A 51 -2.35 -20.36 -1.34
CA LEU A 51 -2.62 -19.51 -2.49
C LEU A 51 -1.39 -19.46 -3.39
N TRP A 52 -0.20 -19.32 -2.80
CA TRP A 52 1.07 -19.35 -3.52
C TRP A 52 1.33 -20.69 -4.22
N ASP A 53 1.10 -21.81 -3.53
CA ASP A 53 1.26 -23.17 -4.09
C ASP A 53 0.23 -23.48 -5.19
N PHE A 54 -0.92 -22.78 -5.18
CA PHE A 54 -1.99 -22.95 -6.14
C PHE A 54 -1.90 -21.98 -7.33
N MET A 55 -1.12 -20.90 -7.22
CA MET A 55 -0.89 -20.00 -8.34
C MET A 55 0.00 -20.68 -9.38
N ASP A 56 -0.42 -20.63 -10.64
CA ASP A 56 0.45 -21.00 -11.76
C ASP A 56 1.72 -20.14 -11.70
N ARG A 57 2.89 -20.77 -11.93
CA ARG A 57 4.19 -20.09 -11.81
C ARG A 57 4.26 -18.84 -12.70
N THR A 58 3.59 -18.86 -13.85
CA THR A 58 3.50 -17.72 -14.77
C THR A 58 2.70 -16.56 -14.18
N ILE A 59 1.60 -16.86 -13.45
CA ILE A 59 0.77 -15.85 -12.77
C ILE A 59 1.52 -15.27 -11.57
N SER A 60 2.23 -16.12 -10.81
CA SER A 60 3.06 -15.69 -9.68
C SER A 60 4.19 -14.75 -10.12
N ASP A 61 4.95 -15.14 -11.15
CA ASP A 61 6.02 -14.32 -11.72
C ASP A 61 5.48 -13.00 -12.30
N THR A 62 4.31 -13.05 -12.94
CA THR A 62 3.62 -11.85 -13.44
C THR A 62 3.20 -10.93 -12.29
N CYS A 63 2.63 -11.45 -11.20
CA CYS A 63 2.23 -10.64 -10.05
C CYS A 63 3.44 -9.98 -9.36
N MET A 64 4.55 -10.70 -9.18
CA MET A 64 5.78 -10.09 -8.64
C MET A 64 6.34 -9.02 -9.58
N THR A 65 6.47 -9.32 -10.87
CA THR A 65 7.08 -8.41 -11.85
C THR A 65 6.19 -7.19 -12.11
N PHE A 66 4.88 -7.41 -12.26
CA PHE A 66 3.91 -6.35 -12.48
C PHE A 66 3.68 -5.52 -11.22
N GLY A 67 3.56 -6.15 -10.05
CA GLY A 67 3.37 -5.43 -8.79
C GLY A 67 4.55 -4.52 -8.46
N THR A 68 5.78 -5.01 -8.62
CA THR A 68 6.99 -4.21 -8.39
C THR A 68 7.17 -3.12 -9.45
N SER A 69 6.97 -3.42 -10.74
CA SER A 69 7.09 -2.40 -11.80
C SER A 69 6.00 -1.33 -11.71
N LEU A 70 4.78 -1.69 -11.34
CA LEU A 70 3.69 -0.75 -11.11
C LEU A 70 3.98 0.15 -9.90
N ALA A 71 4.39 -0.44 -8.77
CA ALA A 71 4.79 0.32 -7.59
C ALA A 71 5.95 1.28 -7.90
N HIS A 72 6.95 0.83 -8.66
CA HIS A 72 8.07 1.66 -9.09
C HIS A 72 7.64 2.79 -10.04
N ALA A 73 6.76 2.52 -10.99
CA ALA A 73 6.23 3.53 -11.92
C ALA A 73 5.41 4.59 -11.18
N TYR A 74 4.56 4.20 -10.24
CA TYR A 74 3.80 5.13 -9.41
C TYR A 74 4.70 5.92 -8.46
N SER A 75 5.73 5.31 -7.86
CA SER A 75 6.71 6.03 -7.04
C SER A 75 7.41 7.10 -7.87
N LYS A 76 7.94 6.75 -9.04
CA LYS A 76 8.58 7.72 -9.94
C LYS A 76 7.63 8.83 -10.39
N ALA A 77 6.40 8.49 -10.75
CA ALA A 77 5.41 9.49 -11.15
C ALA A 77 5.06 10.43 -9.99
N HIS A 78 4.95 9.90 -8.77
CA HIS A 78 4.75 10.68 -7.56
C HIS A 78 5.94 11.62 -7.31
N ASP A 79 7.17 11.13 -7.40
CA ASP A 79 8.38 11.94 -7.19
C ASP A 79 8.45 13.10 -8.21
N VAL A 80 8.15 12.82 -9.49
CA VAL A 80 8.08 13.86 -10.53
C VAL A 80 7.00 14.91 -10.23
N ALA A 81 5.82 14.47 -9.77
CA ALA A 81 4.74 15.39 -9.41
C ALA A 81 5.10 16.28 -8.21
N GLN A 82 5.77 15.74 -7.19
CA GLN A 82 6.24 16.51 -6.03
C GLN A 82 7.32 17.52 -6.43
N VAL A 83 8.30 17.11 -7.24
CA VAL A 83 9.32 18.02 -7.77
C VAL A 83 8.68 19.19 -8.54
N TYR A 84 7.69 18.91 -9.39
CA TYR A 84 6.97 19.97 -10.11
C TYR A 84 6.24 20.92 -9.14
N LYS A 85 5.54 20.36 -8.15
CA LYS A 85 4.83 21.14 -7.13
C LYS A 85 5.77 22.06 -6.36
N ILE A 86 6.90 21.56 -5.88
CA ILE A 86 7.90 22.34 -5.13
C ILE A 86 8.47 23.45 -6.02
N LYS A 87 8.78 23.16 -7.29
CA LYS A 87 9.24 24.20 -8.24
C LYS A 87 8.21 25.31 -8.45
N VAL A 88 6.94 24.96 -8.57
CA VAL A 88 5.85 25.94 -8.68
C VAL A 88 5.73 26.77 -7.39
N GLU A 89 5.87 26.14 -6.23
CA GLU A 89 5.79 26.82 -4.94
C GLU A 89 6.96 27.78 -4.72
N ILE A 90 8.20 27.38 -5.06
CA ILE A 90 9.37 28.27 -5.05
C ILE A 90 9.13 29.47 -5.97
N ALA A 91 8.63 29.26 -7.19
CA ALA A 91 8.36 30.33 -8.15
C ALA A 91 7.25 31.28 -7.68
N ALA A 92 6.25 30.78 -6.94
CA ALA A 92 5.17 31.57 -6.37
C ALA A 92 5.58 32.30 -5.08
N THR A 93 6.65 31.85 -4.41
CA THR A 93 7.07 32.37 -3.11
C THR A 93 7.69 33.76 -3.25
N LYS A 94 6.95 34.75 -2.76
CA LYS A 94 7.36 36.15 -2.66
C LYS A 94 7.51 36.56 -1.20
N GLN A 95 8.44 37.47 -0.92
CA GLN A 95 8.70 37.99 0.42
C GLN A 95 7.42 38.58 1.05
N GLY A 96 6.71 39.44 0.31
CA GLY A 96 5.43 39.99 0.74
C GLY A 96 5.53 40.71 2.09
N THR A 97 4.68 40.33 3.03
CA THR A 97 4.65 40.85 4.42
C THR A 97 5.56 40.10 5.40
N LYS A 98 6.28 39.06 4.95
CA LYS A 98 7.18 38.28 5.81
C LYS A 98 8.46 39.05 6.09
N SER A 99 9.04 38.86 7.27
CA SER A 99 10.38 39.38 7.56
C SER A 99 11.43 38.71 6.66
N GLY A 100 12.58 39.35 6.46
CA GLY A 100 13.66 38.81 5.63
C GLY A 100 14.08 37.39 6.05
N THR A 101 14.22 37.17 7.36
CA THR A 101 14.62 35.89 7.94
C THR A 101 13.57 34.79 7.74
N GLU A 102 12.28 35.12 7.85
CA GLU A 102 11.19 34.16 7.60
C GLU A 102 11.12 33.75 6.13
N TYR A 103 11.34 34.70 5.22
CA TYR A 103 11.37 34.43 3.78
C TYR A 103 12.55 33.53 3.40
N GLU A 104 13.75 33.84 3.92
CA GLU A 104 14.96 33.03 3.70
C GLU A 104 14.79 31.61 4.24
N THR A 105 14.26 31.46 5.46
CA THR A 105 14.01 30.15 6.06
C THR A 105 13.01 29.33 5.25
N LEU A 106 11.92 29.96 4.77
CA LEU A 106 10.92 29.29 3.92
C LEU A 106 11.53 28.80 2.61
N LEU A 107 12.30 29.64 1.92
CA LEU A 107 13.02 29.25 0.71
C LEU A 107 13.97 28.10 1.00
N GLN A 108 14.78 28.21 2.05
CA GLN A 108 15.78 27.20 2.40
C GLN A 108 15.13 25.83 2.64
N ASN A 109 13.97 25.79 3.31
CA ASN A 109 13.20 24.56 3.49
C ASN A 109 12.71 23.98 2.16
N LEU A 110 12.16 24.81 1.26
CA LEU A 110 11.70 24.35 -0.06
C LEU A 110 12.84 23.83 -0.94
N TRP A 111 14.01 24.48 -0.88
CA TRP A 111 15.21 24.01 -1.57
C TRP A 111 15.74 22.69 -1.01
N GLN A 112 15.72 22.52 0.31
CA GLN A 112 16.10 21.25 0.94
C GLN A 112 15.13 20.11 0.59
N GLU A 113 13.83 20.41 0.54
CA GLU A 113 12.82 19.44 0.10
C GLU A 113 13.06 19.03 -1.37
N LEU A 114 13.39 19.99 -2.24
CA LEU A 114 13.74 19.71 -3.62
C LEU A 114 15.00 18.85 -3.75
N ASP A 115 16.02 19.10 -2.93
CA ASP A 115 17.29 18.35 -2.91
C ASP A 115 17.09 16.91 -2.41
N HIS A 116 16.15 16.69 -1.48
CA HIS A 116 15.76 15.35 -1.02
C HIS A 116 15.24 14.45 -2.17
N TYR A 117 14.53 15.04 -3.13
CA TYR A 117 14.05 14.32 -4.31
C TYR A 117 15.11 14.12 -5.40
N GLY A 118 16.32 14.65 -5.21
CA GLY A 118 17.54 14.24 -5.90
C GLY A 118 17.40 13.94 -7.39
N VAL A 119 17.47 14.98 -8.22
CA VAL A 119 18.06 14.84 -9.56
C VAL A 119 19.06 15.96 -9.75
N PHE A 120 20.29 15.71 -9.28
CA PHE A 120 21.51 16.03 -10.03
C PHE A 120 22.47 14.85 -9.91
#